data_AF-A1K1A8-F1
#
_entry.id   AF-A1K1A8-F1
#
_cell.length_a   1.000
_cell.length_b   1.000
_cell.length_c   1.000
_cell.angle_alpha   90.00
_cell.angle_beta   90.00
_cell.angle_gamma   90.00
#
_symmetry.space_group_name_H-M   'P 1'
#
loop_
_entity.id
_entity.type
_entity.pdbx_description
1 polymer ?
#
loop_
_entity_poly.entity_id
_entity_poly.type
_entity_poly.pdbx_seq_one_letter_code
_entity_poly.pdbx_strand_id
1 'polypeptide(L)'
;LELIQKMREELLLHNRENEALESWSGDPCMIFPWKGITCDDSTGSSIITKLDLSYNDLSGRLPESIISLPHLKSLYFGCNPYMKDEDTTKLNSSLINTDYGRCKGKKPKFGQV
;
A
#
# COMPACT_ATOMS: atom_id res chain seq x y z
N LEU A 1 -15.16 0.17 0.13
CA LEU A 1 -14.65 1.01 -0.98
C LEU A 1 -14.13 2.37 -0.52
N GLU A 2 -14.77 3.05 0.44
CA GLU A 2 -14.35 4.40 0.84
C GLU A 2 -12.93 4.46 1.44
N LEU A 3 -12.54 3.49 2.28
CA LEU A 3 -11.23 3.53 2.94
C LEU A 3 -10.04 3.37 1.97
N ILE A 4 -10.17 2.50 0.96
CA ILE A 4 -9.09 2.30 -0.02
C ILE A 4 -8.97 3.49 -0.99
N GLN A 5 -10.08 4.17 -1.29
CA GLN A 5 -10.06 5.41 -2.07
C GLN A 5 -9.45 6.56 -1.25
N LYS A 6 -9.89 6.74 0.00
CA LYS A 6 -9.30 7.71 0.93
C LYS A 6 -7.80 7.49 1.10
N MET A 7 -7.37 6.24 1.27
CA MET A 7 -5.95 5.88 1.32
C MET A 7 -5.20 6.32 0.08
N ARG A 8 -5.72 6.02 -1.11
CA ARG A 8 -5.10 6.42 -2.38
C ARG A 8 -4.95 7.94 -2.45
N GLU A 9 -6.00 8.68 -2.09
CA GLU A 9 -5.98 10.15 -2.09
C GLU A 9 -4.93 10.71 -1.13
N GLU A 10 -4.84 10.16 0.09
CA GLU A 10 -3.83 10.55 1.09
C GLU A 10 -2.40 10.29 0.60
N LEU A 11 -2.16 9.16 -0.09
CA LEU A 11 -0.85 8.89 -0.72
C LEU A 11 -0.55 9.88 -1.85
N LEU A 12 -1.53 10.17 -2.70
CA LEU A 12 -1.38 11.09 -3.84
C LEU A 12 -1.10 12.53 -3.43
N LEU A 13 -1.56 12.97 -2.26
CA LEU A 13 -1.27 14.32 -1.74
C LEU A 13 0.24 14.64 -1.71
N HIS A 14 1.07 13.64 -1.44
CA HIS A 14 2.52 13.77 -1.36
C HIS A 14 3.27 13.15 -2.55
N ASN A 15 2.57 12.47 -3.48
CA ASN A 15 3.18 11.63 -4.52
C ASN A 15 2.51 11.80 -5.89
N ARG A 16 2.20 13.04 -6.29
CA ARG A 16 1.43 13.35 -7.52
C ARG A 16 2.09 12.90 -8.82
N GLU A 17 3.40 12.77 -8.83
CA GLU A 17 4.17 12.32 -10.01
C GLU A 17 4.40 10.79 -10.01
N ASN A 18 3.83 10.07 -9.05
CA ASN A 18 3.97 8.62 -8.97
C ASN A 18 3.02 7.94 -9.96
N GLU A 19 3.55 7.50 -11.10
CA GLU A 19 2.79 6.86 -12.17
C GLU A 19 1.92 5.68 -11.70
N ALA A 20 2.39 4.94 -10.70
CA ALA A 20 1.67 3.78 -10.23
C ALA A 20 0.45 4.15 -9.37
N LEU A 21 0.57 5.14 -8.48
CA LEU A 21 -0.59 5.67 -7.73
C LEU A 21 -1.60 6.34 -8.66
N GLU A 22 -1.13 7.03 -9.70
CA GLU A 22 -1.98 7.59 -10.75
C GLU A 22 -2.74 6.48 -11.51
N SER A 23 -2.08 5.36 -11.79
CA SER A 23 -2.70 4.21 -12.49
C SER A 23 -3.79 3.50 -11.69
N TRP A 24 -3.78 3.64 -10.35
CA TRP A 24 -4.80 3.04 -9.50
C TRP A 24 -6.16 3.68 -9.77
N SER A 25 -7.05 2.93 -10.41
CA SER A 25 -8.39 3.39 -10.75
C SER A 25 -9.39 2.24 -10.64
N GLY A 26 -10.66 2.54 -10.38
CA GLY A 26 -11.71 1.52 -10.25
C GLY A 26 -11.55 0.63 -9.01
N ASP A 27 -11.93 -0.64 -9.15
CA ASP A 27 -11.86 -1.63 -8.08
C ASP A 27 -10.44 -2.23 -7.99
N PRO A 28 -9.77 -2.19 -6.82
CA PRO A 28 -8.39 -2.66 -6.67
C PRO A 28 -8.16 -4.14 -6.99
N CYS A 29 -9.22 -4.93 -6.99
CA CYS A 29 -9.18 -6.38 -7.16
C CYS A 29 -9.79 -6.89 -8.47
N MET A 30 -10.32 -6.02 -9.35
CA MET A 30 -11.08 -6.45 -10.53
C MET A 30 -10.63 -5.76 -11.82
N ILE A 31 -10.72 -6.51 -12.93
CA ILE A 31 -10.38 -6.14 -14.33
C ILE A 31 -8.91 -5.72 -14.52
N PHE A 32 -8.46 -4.68 -13.81
CA PHE A 32 -7.09 -4.18 -13.80
C PHE A 32 -6.63 -4.00 -12.35
N PRO A 33 -6.21 -5.09 -11.66
CA PRO A 33 -5.80 -5.04 -10.28
C PRO A 33 -4.70 -4.00 -10.06
N TRP A 34 -4.82 -3.25 -8.97
CA TRP A 34 -3.83 -2.25 -8.61
C TRP A 34 -2.49 -2.92 -8.33
N LYS A 35 -1.41 -2.38 -8.91
CA LYS A 35 -0.06 -2.89 -8.65
C LYS A 35 0.25 -2.79 -7.16
N GLY A 36 0.81 -3.87 -6.61
CA GLY A 36 1.14 -3.98 -5.18
C GLY A 36 -0.03 -4.37 -4.29
N ILE A 37 -1.25 -4.53 -4.81
CA ILE A 37 -2.36 -5.10 -4.07
C ILE A 37 -2.43 -6.60 -4.30
N THR A 38 -2.69 -7.38 -3.25
CA THR A 38 -3.10 -8.77 -3.37
C THR A 38 -4.46 -8.93 -2.72
N CYS A 39 -5.36 -9.56 -3.45
CA CYS A 39 -6.69 -9.89 -2.97
C CYS A 39 -6.84 -11.39 -2.75
N ASP A 40 -7.64 -11.73 -1.74
CA ASP A 40 -8.08 -13.08 -1.44
C ASP A 40 -9.53 -13.21 -1.92
N ASP A 41 -9.76 -14.14 -2.85
CA ASP A 41 -11.05 -14.41 -3.48
C ASP A 41 -11.67 -15.74 -3.02
N SER A 42 -11.05 -16.41 -2.04
CA SER A 42 -11.46 -17.76 -1.58
C SER A 42 -12.87 -17.83 -1.00
N THR A 43 -13.42 -16.70 -0.57
CA THR A 43 -14.78 -16.59 0.01
C THR A 43 -15.84 -16.18 -1.01
N GLY A 44 -15.48 -16.07 -2.30
CA GLY A 44 -16.37 -15.58 -3.36
C GLY A 44 -16.55 -14.05 -3.36
N SER A 45 -15.88 -13.33 -2.45
CA SER A 45 -15.73 -11.88 -2.46
C SER A 45 -14.25 -11.54 -2.47
N SER A 46 -13.83 -10.61 -3.32
CA SER A 46 -12.43 -10.24 -3.41
C SER A 46 -12.05 -9.25 -2.31
N ILE A 47 -11.18 -9.68 -1.40
CA ILE A 47 -10.81 -8.95 -0.19
C ILE A 47 -9.33 -8.58 -0.24
N ILE A 48 -9.00 -7.29 -0.06
CA ILE A 48 -7.61 -6.85 0.01
C ILE A 48 -6.95 -7.42 1.27
N THR A 49 -5.93 -8.25 1.09
CA THR A 49 -5.19 -8.88 2.19
C THR A 49 -3.74 -8.44 2.27
N LYS A 50 -3.17 -7.90 1.19
CA LYS A 50 -1.81 -7.36 1.20
C LYS A 50 -1.70 -6.09 0.38
N LEU A 51 -0.92 -5.15 0.91
CA LEU A 51 -0.49 -3.93 0.25
C LEU A 51 1.05 -3.85 0.29
N ASP A 52 1.68 -3.77 -0.87
CA ASP A 52 3.13 -3.73 -1.01
C ASP A 52 3.55 -2.45 -1.74
N LEU A 53 3.70 -1.37 -0.99
CA LEU A 53 4.13 -0.05 -1.46
C LEU A 53 5.66 0.07 -1.63
N SER A 54 6.41 -1.01 -1.37
CA SER A 54 7.88 -0.94 -1.31
C SER A 54 8.51 -0.57 -2.66
N TYR A 55 9.62 0.16 -2.65
CA TYR A 55 10.36 0.56 -3.86
C TYR A 55 9.56 1.40 -4.85
N ASN A 56 8.78 2.38 -4.40
CA ASN A 56 7.98 3.23 -5.30
C ASN A 56 8.30 4.71 -5.18
N ASP A 57 9.49 5.07 -4.67
CA ASP A 57 9.91 6.46 -4.41
C ASP A 57 8.87 7.29 -3.63
N LEU A 58 8.10 6.64 -2.77
CA LEU A 58 7.06 7.33 -2.03
C LEU A 58 7.66 8.27 -0.99
N SER A 59 6.93 9.35 -0.75
CA SER A 59 7.25 10.39 0.22
C SER A 59 6.03 10.73 1.07
N GLY A 60 6.27 11.42 2.19
CA GLY A 60 5.21 11.79 3.13
C GLY A 60 5.06 10.79 4.27
N ARG A 61 3.86 10.72 4.86
CA ARG A 61 3.57 9.81 5.98
C ARG A 61 2.77 8.61 5.51
N LEU A 62 2.90 7.50 6.23
CA LEU A 62 2.02 6.34 6.05
C LEU A 62 0.59 6.71 6.50
N PRO A 63 -0.42 6.68 5.62
CA PRO A 63 -1.78 7.06 6.01
C PRO A 63 -2.43 6.07 6.98
N GLU A 64 -3.17 6.57 7.98
CA GLU A 64 -3.90 5.74 8.95
C GLU A 64 -5.01 4.88 8.31
N SER A 65 -5.53 5.34 7.17
CA SER A 65 -6.54 4.62 6.38
C SER A 65 -6.04 3.24 5.92
N ILE A 66 -4.72 3.08 5.70
CA ILE A 66 -4.10 1.77 5.39
C ILE A 66 -4.31 0.79 6.55
N ILE A 67 -3.98 1.24 7.76
CA ILE A 67 -4.02 0.41 8.97
C ILE A 67 -5.47 0.08 9.35
N SER A 68 -6.42 0.92 8.92
CA SER A 68 -7.85 0.75 9.14
C SER A 68 -8.53 -0.20 8.14
N LEU A 69 -7.79 -0.77 7.17
CA LEU A 69 -8.33 -1.74 6.22
C LEU A 69 -8.64 -3.07 6.96
N PRO A 70 -9.91 -3.51 7.01
CA PRO A 70 -10.38 -4.50 7.99
C PRO A 70 -9.81 -5.91 7.82
N HIS A 71 -9.28 -6.23 6.65
CA HIS A 71 -8.77 -7.56 6.31
C HIS A 71 -7.30 -7.55 5.88
N LEU A 72 -6.61 -6.41 6.05
CA LEU A 72 -5.21 -6.29 5.68
C LEU A 72 -4.35 -7.14 6.63
N LYS A 73 -3.65 -8.12 6.06
CA LYS A 73 -2.75 -9.05 6.78
C LYS A 73 -1.28 -8.65 6.62
N SER A 74 -0.93 -7.97 5.53
CA SER A 74 0.45 -7.58 5.24
C SER A 74 0.55 -6.19 4.63
N LEU A 75 1.50 -5.41 5.13
CA LEU A 75 1.83 -4.08 4.64
C LEU A 75 3.34 -3.93 4.49
N TYR A 76 3.82 -3.69 3.28
CA TYR A 76 5.24 -3.39 3.03
C TYR A 76 5.37 -1.98 2.47
N PHE A 77 6.23 -1.17 3.06
CA PHE A 77 6.43 0.21 2.62
C PHE A 77 7.90 0.63 2.63
N GLY A 78 8.81 -0.33 2.85
CA GLY A 78 10.24 -0.10 2.84
C GLY A 78 10.79 0.35 1.49
N CYS A 79 12.02 0.84 1.53
CA CYS A 79 12.70 1.38 0.35
C CYS A 79 11.98 2.55 -0.33
N ASN A 80 11.29 3.34 0.49
CA ASN A 80 10.79 4.66 0.16
C ASN A 80 11.52 5.65 1.09
N PRO A 81 12.70 6.18 0.70
CA PRO A 81 13.61 6.89 1.61
C PRO A 81 13.04 8.21 2.16
N TYR A 82 11.99 8.75 1.53
CA TYR A 82 11.33 9.98 1.93
C TYR A 82 10.00 9.73 2.67
N MET A 83 9.65 8.47 2.89
CA MET A 83 8.47 8.08 3.64
C MET A 83 8.81 8.04 5.13
N LYS A 84 8.11 8.83 5.93
CA LYS A 84 8.30 8.95 7.37
C LYS A 84 7.55 7.83 8.08
N ASP A 85 8.22 7.24 9.06
CA ASP A 85 7.80 6.08 9.84
C ASP A 85 7.14 6.45 11.19
N GLU A 86 6.71 7.70 11.34
CA GLU A 86 6.25 8.32 12.59
C GLU A 86 5.07 7.57 13.25
N ASP A 87 4.34 6.77 12.49
CA ASP A 87 3.17 5.98 12.93
C ASP A 87 3.43 4.46 13.04
N THR A 88 4.68 3.98 12.97
CA THR A 88 5.00 2.53 13.05
C THR A 88 4.57 1.87 14.36
N THR A 89 4.36 2.66 15.42
CA THR A 89 3.84 2.16 16.71
C THR A 89 2.42 1.59 16.59
N LYS A 90 1.58 2.13 15.69
CA LYS A 90 0.23 1.61 15.42
C LYS A 90 0.28 0.26 14.70
N LEU A 91 1.29 0.05 13.86
CA LEU A 91 1.48 -1.24 13.17
C LEU A 91 1.78 -2.37 14.16
N ASN A 92 2.50 -2.08 15.24
CA ASN A 92 2.77 -3.06 16.29
C ASN A 92 1.50 -3.55 17.00
N SER A 93 0.49 -2.68 17.16
CA SER A 93 -0.78 -3.06 17.78
C SER A 93 -1.76 -3.74 16.83
N SER A 94 -1.61 -3.56 15.52
CA SER A 94 -2.59 -4.03 14.51
C SER A 94 -2.40 -5.48 14.04
N LEU A 95 -1.40 -6.22 14.56
CA LEU A 95 -1.06 -7.59 14.12
C LEU A 95 -0.77 -7.73 12.61
N ILE A 96 -0.45 -6.62 11.92
CA ILE A 96 -0.13 -6.61 10.49
C ILE A 96 1.33 -7.01 10.31
N ASN A 97 1.60 -7.97 9.43
CA ASN A 97 2.97 -8.31 9.05
C ASN A 97 3.57 -7.19 8.18
N THR A 98 4.71 -6.63 8.58
CA THR A 98 5.31 -5.47 7.90
C THR A 98 6.84 -5.49 7.89
N ASP A 99 7.45 -4.77 6.94
CA ASP A 99 8.89 -4.53 6.89
C ASP A 99 9.35 -3.38 7.79
N TYR A 100 8.42 -2.64 8.42
CA TYR A 100 8.71 -1.47 9.25
C TYR A 100 9.58 -0.44 8.51
N GLY A 101 9.33 -0.26 7.22
CA GLY A 101 10.11 0.66 6.38
C GLY A 101 11.51 0.14 6.01
N ARG A 102 11.90 -1.06 6.45
CA ARG A 102 13.21 -1.64 6.17
C ARG A 102 13.28 -2.22 4.77
N CYS A 103 14.47 -2.12 4.17
CA CYS A 103 14.76 -2.71 2.87
C CYS A 103 15.21 -4.17 2.96
N LYS A 104 14.62 -5.03 2.12
CA LYS A 104 15.10 -6.41 1.89
C LYS A 104 15.45 -6.57 0.40
N GLY A 105 16.65 -6.10 0.02
CA GLY A 105 17.18 -6.20 -1.35
C GLY A 105 16.80 -5.02 -2.25
N LYS A 106 17.00 -5.12 -3.57
CA LYS A 106 16.43 -4.21 -4.57
C LYS A 106 15.31 -4.95 -5.31
N LYS A 107 14.15 -4.30 -5.47
CA LYS A 107 13.07 -4.76 -6.36
C LYS A 107 12.75 -3.67 -7.39
N PRO A 108 12.24 -4.03 -8.58
CA PRO A 108 11.75 -3.03 -9.52
C PRO A 108 10.54 -2.28 -8.96
N LYS A 109 10.41 -1.02 -9.34
CA LYS A 109 9.24 -0.20 -9.04
C LYS A 109 8.02 -0.75 -9.77
N PHE A 110 6.83 -0.37 -9.33
CA PHE A 110 5.62 -0.63 -10.11
C PHE A 110 5.78 -0.06 -11.54
N GLY A 111 5.68 -0.91 -12.57
CA GLY A 111 5.73 -0.45 -13.96
C GLY A 111 7.07 -0.54 -14.67
N GLN A 112 8.16 -0.81 -13.95
CA GLN A 112 9.45 -1.12 -14.57
C GLN A 112 9.63 -2.64 -14.64
N VAL A 113 9.79 -3.18 -15.86
CA VAL A 113 10.18 -4.58 -16.13
C VAL A 113 11.65 -4.61 -16.53
#